data_AF-A0A645JIG6-F1
#
_entry.id   AF-A0A645JIG6-F1
#
_cell.length_a   1.000
_cell.length_b   1.000
_cell.length_c   1.000
_cell.angle_alpha   90.00
_cell.angle_beta   90.00
_cell.angle_gamma   90.00
#
_symmetry.space_group_name_H-M   'P 1'
#
loop_
_entity.id
_entity.type
_entity.pdbx_description
1 polymer ?
#
loop_
_entity_poly.entity_id
_entity_poly.type
_entity_poly.pdbx_seq_one_letter_code
_entity_poly.pdbx_strand_id
1 'polypeptide(L)' 'MMLRYSFNLQNEADAIESAVSQVLAAGYRTADILGTSDVIPLNTIQMTEKIIELL' A
#
# COMPACT_ATOMS: atom_id res chain seq x y z
N MET A 1 -11.13 -1.46 -3.81
CA MET A 1 -12.44 -2.19 -3.87
C MET A 1 -13.68 -1.29 -3.83
N MET A 2 -13.97 -0.52 -2.77
CA MET A 2 -15.18 0.33 -2.69
C MET A 2 -15.35 1.27 -3.89
N LEU A 3 -14.28 2.00 -4.26
CA LEU A 3 -14.27 2.89 -5.43
C LEU A 3 -14.70 2.16 -6.71
N ARG A 4 -14.18 0.95 -6.90
CA ARG A 4 -14.45 0.10 -8.07
C ARG A 4 -15.93 -0.31 -8.17
N TYR A 5 -16.48 -0.86 -7.10
CA TYR A 5 -17.77 -1.56 -7.15
C TYR A 5 -18.96 -0.69 -6.70
N SER A 6 -18.75 0.28 -5.82
CA SER A 6 -19.83 1.13 -5.30
C SER A 6 -19.95 2.45 -6.05
N PHE A 7 -18.84 2.99 -6.56
CA PHE A 7 -18.82 4.32 -7.18
C PHE A 7 -18.42 4.30 -8.67
N ASN A 8 -18.13 3.12 -9.23
CA ASN A 8 -17.69 2.95 -10.63
C ASN A 8 -16.42 3.77 -10.98
N LEU A 9 -15.57 4.05 -9.99
CA LEU A 9 -14.31 4.78 -10.10
C LEU A 9 -13.16 3.78 -10.28
N GLN A 10 -13.00 3.29 -11.51
CA GLN A 10 -12.03 2.24 -11.85
C GLN A 10 -10.59 2.75 -11.75
N ASN A 11 -10.30 3.91 -12.35
CA ASN A 11 -8.95 4.47 -12.42
C ASN A 11 -8.40 4.81 -11.03
N GLU A 12 -9.24 5.37 -10.16
CA GLU A 12 -8.88 5.72 -8.79
C GLU A 12 -8.65 4.45 -7.93
N ALA A 13 -9.43 3.39 -8.17
CA ALA A 13 -9.18 2.10 -7.55
C ALA A 13 -7.85 1.50 -8.01
N ASP A 14 -7.59 1.53 -9.31
CA ASP A 14 -6.34 1.04 -9.92
C ASP A 14 -5.12 1.81 -9.39
N ALA A 15 -5.23 3.14 -9.26
CA ALA A 15 -4.17 3.99 -8.71
C ALA A 15 -3.79 3.57 -7.28
N ILE A 16 -4.78 3.38 -6.40
CA ILE A 16 -4.55 2.95 -5.01
C ILE A 16 -3.92 1.55 -4.96
N GLU A 17 -4.44 0.61 -5.76
CA GLU A 17 -3.92 -0.77 -5.81
C GLU A 17 -2.48 -0.82 -6.37
N SER A 18 -2.16 0.04 -7.34
CA SER A 18 -0.82 0.23 -7.87
C SER A 18 0.13 0.81 -6.83
N ALA A 19 -0.27 1.86 -6.12
CA ALA A 19 0.55 2.48 -5.07
C ALA A 19 0.90 1.48 -3.96
N VAL A 20 -0.07 0.70 -3.48
CA VAL A 20 0.18 -0.39 -2.51
C VAL A 20 1.18 -1.41 -3.07
N SER A 21 1.00 -1.82 -4.33
CA SER A 21 1.90 -2.77 -4.99
C SER A 21 3.33 -2.23 -5.10
N GLN A 22 3.50 -0.93 -5.40
CA GLN A 22 4.79 -0.27 -5.48
C GLN A 22 5.48 -0.16 -4.11
N VAL A 23 4.74 0.19 -3.05
CA VAL A 23 5.26 0.21 -1.67
C VAL A 23 5.80 -1.18 -1.29
N LEU A 24 5.05 -2.22 -1.61
CA LEU A 24 5.48 -3.59 -1.32
C LEU A 24 6.65 -4.03 -2.21
N ALA A 25 6.69 -3.62 -3.48
CA ALA A 25 7.83 -3.89 -4.37
C ALA A 25 9.11 -3.20 -3.91
N ALA A 26 9.00 -2.01 -3.30
CA ALA A 26 10.11 -1.28 -2.69
C ALA A 26 10.60 -1.88 -1.36
N GLY A 27 9.99 -2.96 -0.88
CA GLY A 27 10.43 -3.71 0.30
C GLY A 27 9.88 -3.20 1.64
N TYR A 28 9.03 -2.17 1.65
CA TYR A 28 8.38 -1.70 2.86
C TYR A 28 7.36 -2.72 3.37
N ARG A 29 7.37 -3.02 4.66
CA ARG A 29 6.50 -4.02 5.31
C ARG A 29 6.05 -3.52 6.68
N THR A 30 4.86 -3.90 7.11
CA THR A 30 4.43 -3.81 8.50
C THR A 30 4.84 -5.06 9.27
N ALA A 31 4.80 -5.01 10.60
CA ALA A 31 5.33 -6.07 11.47
C ALA A 31 4.66 -7.44 11.24
N ASP A 32 3.40 -7.47 10.80
CA ASP A 32 2.62 -8.68 10.53
C ASP A 32 3.00 -9.39 9.22
N ILE A 33 3.56 -8.68 8.24
CA ILE A 33 3.92 -9.20 6.91
C ILE A 33 5.42 -9.12 6.58
N LEU A 34 6.26 -8.77 7.56
CA LEU A 34 7.70 -8.65 7.39
C LEU A 34 8.39 -10.00 7.11
N GLY A 35 7.87 -11.08 7.68
CA GLY A 35 8.48 -12.41 7.59
C GLY A 35 9.85 -12.47 8.25
N THR A 36 10.85 -13.02 7.55
CA THR A 36 12.25 -13.15 8.02
C THR A 36 13.15 -12.03 7.51
N SER A 37 12.58 -10.92 7.04
CA SER A 37 13.35 -9.78 6.55
C SER A 37 13.91 -8.95 7.71
N ASP A 38 15.16 -8.48 7.58
CA ASP A 38 15.82 -7.63 8.59
C ASP A 38 15.44 -6.14 8.47
N VAL A 39 14.46 -5.81 7.64
CA VAL A 39 13.98 -4.43 7.45
C VAL A 39 13.15 -4.00 8.65
N ILE A 40 13.31 -2.75 9.09
CA ILE A 40 12.51 -2.19 10.19
C ILE A 40 11.05 -2.10 9.73
N PRO A 41 10.11 -2.74 10.44
CA PRO A 41 8.70 -2.69 10.04
C PRO A 41 8.13 -1.30 10.25
N LEU A 42 7.31 -0.86 9.29
CA LEU A 42 6.52 0.36 9.40
C LEU A 42 5.34 0.16 10.35
N ASN A 43 4.95 1.23 11.03
CA ASN A 43 3.67 1.29 11.73
C ASN A 43 2.53 1.70 10.76
N THR A 44 1.30 1.75 11.28
CA THR A 44 0.09 2.07 10.50
C THR A 44 0.17 3.43 9.79
N ILE A 45 0.72 4.44 10.47
CA ILE A 45 0.81 5.81 9.94
C ILE A 45 1.87 5.87 8.84
N GLN A 46 3.06 5.34 9.11
CA GLN A 46 4.17 5.32 8.16
C GLN A 46 3.84 4.54 6.89
N MET A 47 3.10 3.42 7.00
CA MET A 47 2.64 2.68 5.83
C MET A 47 1.68 3.53 4.98
N THR A 48 0.78 4.27 5.62
CA THR A 48 -0.16 5.17 4.93
C THR A 48 0.58 6.30 4.22
N GLU A 49 1.55 6.93 4.88
CA GLU A 49 2.40 7.98 4.29
C GLU A 49 3.13 7.45 3.05
N LYS A 50 3.69 6.24 3.10
CA LYS A 50 4.35 5.62 1.94
C LYS A 50 3.41 5.32 0.78
N ILE A 51 2.17 4.94 1.05
CA ILE A 51 1.18 4.72 -0.01
C ILE A 51 0.82 6.06 -0.66
N ILE A 52 0.63 7.13 0.13
CA ILE A 52 0.32 8.47 -0.39
C ILE A 52 1.48 9.04 -1.23
N GLU A 53 2.74 8.78 -0.85
CA GLU A 53 3.91 9.21 -1.63
C GLU A 53 3.97 8.58 -3.04
N LEU A 54 3.36 7.41 -3.25
CA LEU A 54 3.42 6.65 -4.51
C LEU A 54 2.08 6.63 -5.28
N LEU A 55 1.10 7.41 -4.82
CA LEU A 55 -0.22 7.57 -5.45
C LEU A 55 -0.21 8.73 -6.45
#